data_AF-A0AAW2T952-F1
#
_entry.id   AF-A0AAW2T952-F1
#
_cell.length_a   1.000
_cell.length_b   1.000
_cell.length_c   1.000
_cell.angle_alpha   90.00
_cell.angle_beta   90.00
_cell.angle_gamma   90.00
#
_symmetry.space_group_name_H-M   'P 1'
#
loop_
_entity.id
_entity.type
_entity.pdbx_description
1 polymer ?
#
loop_
_entity_poly.entity_id
_entity_poly.type
_entity_poly.pdbx_seq_one_letter_code
_entity_poly.pdbx_strand_id
1 'polypeptide(L)'
;MYDYGDVKENVKHYGMPVPPSYNMTNIPKDVPLFLAYGGKDALSVQQDVKLLLDSLRDHEQDKLVVQYTENYAHADFILGYNARQVVYDPLMAFLRLH
;
A
#
# COMPACT_ATOMS: atom_id res chain seq x y z
N MET A 1 4.45 13.97 -3.93
CA MET A 1 5.12 14.27 -5.22
C MET A 1 6.63 14.34 -5.01
N TYR A 2 7.42 14.20 -6.07
CA TYR A 2 8.89 14.28 -6.00
C TYR A 2 9.36 15.73 -5.83
N ASP A 3 10.38 15.97 -5.01
CA ASP A 3 11.01 17.28 -4.91
C ASP A 3 12.21 17.34 -5.86
N TYR A 4 12.14 18.22 -6.86
CA TYR A 4 13.23 18.41 -7.81
C TYR A 4 14.42 19.18 -7.23
N GLY A 5 14.32 19.70 -6.00
CA GLY A 5 15.37 20.49 -5.36
C GLY A 5 15.54 21.88 -5.97
N ASP A 6 14.70 22.25 -6.93
CA ASP A 6 14.64 23.56 -7.57
C ASP A 6 13.18 24.03 -7.66
N VAL A 7 12.96 25.28 -7.23
CA VAL A 7 11.62 25.87 -7.17
C VAL A 7 11.00 26.05 -8.55
N LYS A 8 11.80 26.39 -9.58
CA LYS A 8 11.27 26.58 -10.94
C LYS A 8 10.85 25.25 -11.55
N GLU A 9 11.63 24.19 -11.34
CA GLU A 9 11.23 22.85 -11.78
C GLU A 9 9.99 22.36 -11.01
N ASN A 10 9.90 22.54 -9.69
CA ASN A 10 8.68 22.22 -8.94
C ASN A 10 7.46 23.00 -9.47
N VAL A 11 7.56 24.30 -9.74
CA VAL A 11 6.47 25.11 -10.32
C VAL A 11 6.09 24.64 -11.72
N LYS A 12 7.07 24.28 -12.55
CA LYS A 12 6.83 23.75 -13.90
C LYS A 12 6.08 22.42 -13.87
N HIS A 13 6.39 21.55 -12.91
CA HIS A 13 5.75 20.24 -12.76
C HIS A 13 4.39 20.29 -12.03
N TYR A 14 4.25 21.16 -11.03
CA TYR A 14 3.14 21.12 -10.06
C TYR A 14 2.34 22.42 -9.96
N GLY A 15 2.76 23.49 -10.64
CA GLY A 15 2.21 24.83 -10.46
C GLY A 15 2.51 25.46 -9.09
N MET A 16 3.30 24.77 -8.25
CA MET A 16 3.59 25.14 -6.88
C MET A 16 5.09 24.98 -6.57
N PRO A 17 5.67 25.84 -5.70
CA PRO A 17 7.09 25.77 -5.37
C PRO A 17 7.47 24.56 -4.50
N VAL A 18 6.51 24.02 -3.76
CA VAL A 18 6.65 22.84 -2.90
C VAL A 18 5.82 21.71 -3.51
N PRO A 19 6.38 20.50 -3.69
CA PRO A 19 5.63 19.37 -4.22
C PRO A 19 4.44 19.02 -3.31
N PRO A 20 3.23 18.83 -3.87
CA PRO A 20 2.08 18.49 -3.05
C PRO A 20 2.21 17.07 -2.45
N SER A 21 1.70 16.92 -1.23
CA SER A 21 1.57 15.62 -0.56
C SER A 21 0.41 14.81 -1.15
N TYR A 22 0.57 13.49 -1.20
CA TYR A 22 -0.54 12.59 -1.50
C TYR A 22 -1.39 12.43 -0.24
N ASN A 23 -2.68 12.72 -0.33
CA ASN A 23 -3.61 12.47 0.75
C ASN A 23 -4.18 11.04 0.64
N MET A 24 -3.77 10.16 1.55
CA MET A 24 -4.21 8.76 1.55
C MET A 24 -5.72 8.60 1.78
N THR A 25 -6.38 9.56 2.44
CA THR A 25 -7.84 9.53 2.63
C THR A 25 -8.63 9.76 1.33
N ASN A 26 -7.95 10.13 0.23
CA ASN A 26 -8.57 10.28 -1.08
C ASN A 26 -8.68 8.95 -1.84
N ILE A 27 -8.15 7.84 -1.31
CA ILE A 27 -8.39 6.51 -1.87
C ILE A 27 -9.91 6.24 -1.76
N PRO A 28 -10.61 5.97 -2.89
CA PRO A 28 -12.06 5.76 -2.86
C PRO A 28 -12.42 4.54 -2.01
N LYS A 29 -13.42 4.71 -1.14
CA LYS A 29 -13.81 3.73 -0.11
C LYS A 29 -14.39 2.43 -0.66
N ASP A 30 -14.90 2.48 -1.88
CA ASP A 30 -15.61 1.42 -2.60
C ASP A 30 -14.68 0.60 -3.50
N VAL A 31 -13.44 1.04 -3.72
CA VAL A 31 -12.44 0.29 -4.49
C VAL A 31 -12.00 -0.92 -3.68
N PRO A 32 -12.12 -2.15 -4.20
CA PRO A 32 -11.60 -3.32 -3.51
C PRO A 32 -10.08 -3.28 -3.37
N LEU A 33 -9.58 -3.44 -2.15
CA LEU A 33 -8.17 -3.45 -1.79
C LEU A 33 -7.80 -4.74 -1.04
N PHE A 34 -6.77 -5.41 -1.56
CA PHE A 34 -6.08 -6.48 -0.87
C PHE A 34 -4.71 -5.96 -0.44
N LEU A 35 -4.52 -5.77 0.87
CA LEU A 35 -3.30 -5.23 1.46
C LEU A 35 -2.56 -6.30 2.26
N ALA A 36 -1.45 -6.80 1.70
CA ALA A 36 -0.61 -7.80 2.34
C ALA A 36 0.69 -7.18 2.86
N TYR A 37 1.10 -7.51 4.08
CA TYR A 37 2.35 -7.01 4.67
C TYR A 37 3.01 -8.02 5.63
N GLY A 38 4.33 -7.90 5.77
CA GLY A 38 5.19 -8.89 6.42
C GLY A 38 5.78 -8.40 7.74
N GLY A 39 5.95 -9.31 8.70
CA GLY A 39 6.51 -8.95 10.01
C GLY A 39 8.04 -8.76 10.01
N LYS A 40 8.74 -9.28 8.99
CA LYS A 40 10.18 -9.10 8.77
C LYS A 40 10.48 -8.14 7.61
N ASP A 41 9.47 -7.42 7.11
CA ASP A 41 9.65 -6.47 6.03
C ASP A 41 10.41 -5.23 6.54
N ALA A 42 11.57 -4.97 5.93
CA ALA A 42 12.44 -3.85 6.26
C ALA A 42 12.17 -2.59 5.42
N LEU A 43 11.38 -2.68 4.35
CA LEU A 43 11.01 -1.55 3.50
C LEU A 43 9.59 -1.06 3.78
N SER A 44 8.65 -1.99 3.98
CA SER A 44 7.27 -1.73 4.39
C SER A 44 7.07 -2.16 5.84
N VAL A 45 7.78 -1.49 6.75
CA VAL A 45 7.74 -1.82 8.19
C VAL A 45 6.33 -1.69 8.77
N GLN A 46 6.02 -2.50 9.78
CA GLN A 46 4.66 -2.59 10.34
C GLN A 46 4.11 -1.24 10.82
N GLN A 47 4.96 -0.35 11.31
CA GLN A 47 4.57 0.98 11.79
C GLN A 47 4.00 1.82 10.65
N ASP A 48 4.66 1.83 9.49
CA ASP A 48 4.23 2.62 8.33
C ASP A 48 2.96 2.03 7.70
N VAL A 49 2.85 0.70 7.67
CA VAL A 49 1.61 0.04 7.22
C VAL A 49 0.43 0.39 8.13
N LYS A 50 0.64 0.48 9.45
CA LYS A 50 -0.41 0.91 10.38
C LYS A 50 -0.86 2.36 10.11
N LEU A 51 0.06 3.28 9.79
CA LEU A 51 -0.31 4.65 9.41
C LEU A 51 -1.18 4.70 8.14
N LEU A 52 -0.89 3.83 7.17
CA LEU A 52 -1.73 3.68 5.98
C LEU A 52 -3.11 3.11 6.34
N LEU A 53 -3.16 2.05 7.16
CA LEU A 53 -4.43 1.46 7.61
C LEU A 53 -5.29 2.46 8.41
N ASP A 54 -4.68 3.31 9.24
CA ASP A 54 -5.38 4.38 9.96
C ASP A 54 -6.03 5.38 8.99
N SER A 55 -5.37 5.66 7.86
CA SER A 55 -5.91 6.51 6.78
C SER A 55 -7.05 5.83 6.01
N LEU A 56 -7.09 4.49 6.02
CA LEU A 56 -8.11 3.64 5.38
C LEU A 56 -9.21 3.18 6.36
N ARG A 57 -9.27 3.71 7.59
CA ARG A 57 -10.23 3.27 8.62
C ARG A 57 -11.70 3.38 8.22
N ASP A 58 -12.01 4.29 7.29
CA ASP A 58 -13.37 4.55 6.79
C ASP A 58 -13.64 3.87 5.44
N HIS A 59 -12.76 2.98 4.97
CA HIS A 59 -12.95 2.16 3.78
C HIS A 59 -14.09 1.16 4.00
N GLU A 60 -14.79 0.77 2.93
CA GLU A 60 -15.90 -0.17 3.07
C GLU A 60 -15.38 -1.52 3.61
N GLN A 61 -16.04 -2.05 4.65
CA GLN A 61 -15.53 -3.18 5.43
C GLN A 61 -15.37 -4.46 4.59
N ASP A 62 -16.23 -4.67 3.60
CA ASP A 62 -16.17 -5.78 2.65
C ASP A 62 -15.23 -5.52 1.46
N LYS A 63 -14.66 -4.32 1.36
CA LYS A 63 -13.74 -3.91 0.29
C LYS A 63 -12.29 -3.83 0.72
N LEU A 64 -11.97 -3.95 2.01
CA LEU A 64 -10.59 -3.96 2.49
C LEU A 64 -10.25 -5.31 3.15
N VAL A 65 -9.42 -6.10 2.48
CA VAL A 65 -8.83 -7.32 3.04
C VAL A 65 -7.39 -7.04 3.43
N VAL A 66 -7.07 -7.26 4.71
CA VAL A 66 -5.72 -7.08 5.26
C VAL A 66 -5.12 -8.43 5.60
N GLN A 67 -3.94 -8.72 5.05
CA GLN A 67 -3.21 -9.96 5.31
C GLN A 67 -1.86 -9.66 5.96
N TYR A 68 -1.65 -10.19 7.16
CA TYR A 68 -0.37 -10.12 7.85
C TYR A 68 0.34 -11.47 7.86
N THR A 69 1.62 -11.50 7.49
CA THR A 69 2.46 -12.69 7.57
C THR A 69 3.73 -12.42 8.37
N GLU A 70 3.79 -12.91 9.61
CA GLU A 70 4.85 -12.56 10.58
C GLU A 70 6.28 -12.78 10.06
N ASN A 71 6.52 -13.88 9.33
CA ASN A 71 7.86 -14.26 8.89
C ASN A 71 8.20 -13.82 7.46
N TYR A 72 7.37 -13.00 6.82
CA TYR A 72 7.64 -12.47 5.48
C TYR A 72 8.48 -11.20 5.55
N ALA A 73 9.55 -11.16 4.77
CA ALA A 73 10.29 -9.97 4.39
C ALA A 73 9.80 -9.44 3.04
N HIS A 74 10.31 -8.27 2.62
CA HIS A 74 9.80 -7.56 1.45
C HIS A 74 9.77 -8.39 0.16
N ALA A 75 10.86 -9.11 -0.11
CA ALA A 75 10.97 -9.90 -1.33
C ALA A 75 10.16 -11.20 -1.30
N ASP A 76 9.74 -11.69 -0.11
CA ASP A 76 9.03 -12.97 0.01
C ASP A 76 7.66 -12.94 -0.66
N PHE A 77 7.03 -11.76 -0.77
CA PHE A 77 5.76 -11.57 -1.49
C PHE A 77 5.85 -11.91 -2.98
N ILE A 78 7.05 -11.94 -3.55
CA ILE A 78 7.30 -12.22 -4.97
C ILE A 78 8.13 -13.50 -5.14
N LEU A 79 9.20 -13.64 -4.34
CA LEU A 79 10.25 -14.66 -4.48
C LEU A 79 10.17 -15.77 -3.44
N GLY A 80 9.27 -15.67 -2.45
CA GLY A 80 9.11 -16.68 -1.43
C GLY A 80 8.73 -18.02 -2.03
N TYR A 81 9.39 -19.10 -1.63
CA TYR A 81 9.11 -20.45 -2.17
C TYR A 81 7.65 -20.89 -1.93
N ASN A 82 7.01 -20.33 -0.89
CA ASN A 82 5.62 -20.55 -0.53
C ASN A 82 4.70 -19.35 -0.85
N ALA A 83 5.17 -18.36 -1.63
CA ALA A 83 4.40 -17.16 -1.98
C ALA A 83 3.09 -17.50 -2.70
N ARG A 84 3.06 -18.62 -3.45
CA ARG A 84 1.83 -19.13 -4.04
C ARG A 84 0.75 -19.38 -2.98
N GLN A 85 1.06 -20.19 -1.97
CA GLN A 85 0.08 -20.58 -0.95
C GLN A 85 -0.25 -19.43 -0.02
N VAL A 86 0.77 -18.65 0.36
CA VAL A 86 0.63 -17.60 1.38
C VAL A 86 0.03 -16.33 0.79
N VAL A 87 0.37 -15.93 -0.44
CA VAL A 87 -0.04 -14.63 -1.01
C VAL A 87 -0.97 -14.81 -2.20
N TYR A 88 -0.58 -15.62 -3.18
CA TYR A 88 -1.30 -15.66 -4.46
C TYR A 88 -2.64 -16.38 -4.39
N ASP A 89 -2.74 -17.49 -3.67
CA ASP A 89 -4.01 -18.21 -3.51
C ASP A 89 -5.07 -17.34 -2.79
N PRO A 90 -4.76 -16.64 -1.68
CA PRO A 90 -5.66 -15.63 -1.09
C PRO A 90 -6.00 -14.46 -2.04
N LEU A 91 -5.00 -13.92 -2.76
CA LEU A 91 -5.22 -12.85 -3.73
C LEU A 91 -6.19 -13.29 -4.86
N MET A 92 -6.03 -14.50 -5.38
CA MET A 92 -6.91 -15.05 -6.40
C MET A 92 -8.32 -15.30 -5.87
N ALA A 93 -8.48 -15.66 -4.60
CA ALA A 93 -9.79 -15.76 -3.97
C ALA A 93 -10.46 -14.38 -3.84
N PHE A 94 -9.70 -13.36 -3.41
CA PHE A 94 -10.16 -11.97 -3.35
C PHE A 94 -10.62 -11.47 -4.73
N LEU A 95 -9.83 -11.68 -5.78
CA LEU A 95 -10.18 -11.27 -7.15
C LEU A 95 -11.39 -11.99 -7.75
N ARG A 96 -11.83 -13.11 -7.18
CA ARG A 96 -13.05 -13.83 -7.63
C ARG A 96 -14.31 -13.33 -6.92
N LEU A 97 -14.17 -12.61 -5.81
CA LEU A 97 -15.28 -12.06 -5.03
C LEU A 97 -15.75 -10.69 -5.56
N HIS A 98 -14.95 -10.04 -6.41
CA HIS A 98 -15.16 -8.67 -6.90
C HIS A 98 -14.97 -8.62 -8.41
#